data_AF-A0A0D6AJH7-F1
#
_entry.id   AF-A0A0D6AJH7-F1
#
_cell.length_a   1.000
_cell.length_b   1.000
_cell.length_c   1.000
_cell.angle_alpha   90.00
_cell.angle_beta   90.00
_cell.angle_gamma   90.00
#
_symmetry.space_group_name_H-M   'P 1'
#
loop_
_entity.id
_entity.type
_entity.pdbx_description
1 polymer ?
#
loop_
_entity_poly.entity_id
_entity_poly.type
_entity_poly.pdbx_seq_one_letter_code
_entity_poly.pdbx_strand_id
1 'polypeptide(L)'
;MSEQIPVNLLKEGKIDEWNQWKSENQDKQRLSFTISSEYFDVEQISKENSTNLVLRDVDLSNTDITLENVELRNCNLTHTEISIENNYGQNIIQIEDCNLENAEFNFNRYSSEGSDEIQLNCISCNFSCSDLTMYLFDQENCISFIDCNFTESSINIAENNSNSNEWSIDFSGCNFTNTDFCGSYFN
;
A
#
# COMPACT_ATOMS: atom_id res chain seq x y z
N MET A 1 16.34 22.81 4.99
CA MET A 1 15.69 23.41 3.80
C MET A 1 15.69 22.39 2.64
N SER A 2 15.46 21.09 2.89
CA SER A 2 15.83 20.02 1.93
C SER A 2 14.79 18.91 1.74
N GLU A 3 13.64 18.93 2.43
CA GLU A 3 12.63 17.85 2.29
C GLU A 3 11.57 18.12 1.21
N GLN A 4 11.43 19.36 0.72
CA GLN A 4 10.36 19.71 -0.23
C GLN A 4 10.70 19.38 -1.70
N ILE A 5 11.98 19.32 -2.06
CA ILE A 5 12.40 19.15 -3.45
C ILE A 5 12.02 17.77 -4.03
N PRO A 6 12.19 16.63 -3.31
CA PRO A 6 11.91 15.32 -3.88
C PRO A 6 10.42 15.11 -4.16
N VAL A 7 9.56 15.36 -3.18
CA VAL A 7 8.11 15.10 -3.29
C VAL A 7 7.45 15.97 -4.36
N ASN A 8 7.98 17.18 -4.59
CA ASN A 8 7.47 18.05 -5.64
C ASN A 8 7.65 17.46 -7.05
N LEU A 9 8.68 16.63 -7.29
CA LEU A 9 8.84 15.94 -8.57
C LEU A 9 7.67 14.98 -8.82
N LEU A 10 7.29 14.19 -7.81
CA LEU A 10 6.11 13.33 -7.89
C LEU A 10 4.83 14.15 -8.08
N LYS A 11 4.67 15.27 -7.36
CA LYS A 11 3.51 16.18 -7.50
C LYS A 11 3.38 16.79 -8.89
N GLU A 12 4.52 17.06 -9.53
CA GLU A 12 4.58 17.58 -10.90
C GLU A 12 4.55 16.46 -11.96
N GLY A 13 4.33 15.19 -11.58
CA GLY A 13 4.31 14.06 -12.51
C GLY A 13 5.67 13.74 -13.16
N LYS A 14 6.77 14.27 -12.60
CA LYS A 14 8.14 14.12 -13.10
C LYS A 14 8.77 12.82 -12.60
N ILE A 15 8.24 11.70 -13.08
CA ILE A 15 8.63 10.34 -12.62
C ILE A 15 10.08 10.03 -12.98
N ASP A 16 10.54 10.41 -14.17
CA ASP A 16 11.93 10.16 -14.60
C ASP A 16 12.93 10.93 -13.72
N GLU A 17 12.65 12.21 -13.45
CA GLU A 17 13.48 13.03 -12.58
C GLU A 17 13.45 12.55 -11.13
N TRP A 18 12.30 12.07 -10.65
CA TRP A 18 12.19 11.42 -9.34
C TRP A 18 13.07 10.18 -9.28
N ASN A 19 12.92 9.25 -10.23
CA ASN A 19 13.67 8.00 -10.27
C ASN A 19 15.19 8.26 -10.38
N GLN A 20 15.59 9.23 -11.20
CA GLN A 20 16.98 9.66 -11.29
C GLN A 20 17.47 10.21 -9.94
N TRP A 21 16.75 11.17 -9.36
CA TRP A 21 17.11 11.76 -8.08
C TRP A 21 17.21 10.68 -6.98
N LYS A 22 16.28 9.73 -6.95
CA LYS A 22 16.26 8.63 -5.98
C LYS A 22 17.50 7.75 -6.13
N SER A 23 17.86 7.38 -7.36
CA SER A 23 19.08 6.60 -7.64
C SER A 23 20.37 7.31 -7.19
N GLU A 24 20.42 8.64 -7.28
CA GLU A 24 21.58 9.46 -6.89
C GLU A 24 21.67 9.71 -5.37
N ASN A 25 20.61 9.39 -4.62
CA ASN A 25 20.48 9.73 -3.20
C ASN A 25 20.08 8.56 -2.28
N GLN A 26 20.20 7.30 -2.75
CA GLN A 26 19.83 6.09 -2.01
C GLN A 26 20.47 6.00 -0.60
N ASP A 27 21.72 6.48 -0.45
CA ASP A 27 22.47 6.38 0.81
C ASP A 27 22.13 7.45 1.86
N LYS A 28 21.32 8.46 1.50
CA LYS A 28 21.32 9.73 2.26
C LYS A 28 20.16 9.92 3.21
N GLN A 29 19.04 9.23 3.04
CA GLN A 29 17.88 9.31 3.93
C GLN A 29 16.79 8.31 3.52
N ARG A 30 16.18 7.67 4.51
CA ARG A 30 14.85 7.07 4.39
C ARG A 30 13.86 8.22 4.26
N LEU A 31 13.14 8.31 3.14
CA LEU A 31 12.15 9.37 2.93
C LEU A 31 10.83 8.96 3.57
N SER A 32 10.16 9.89 4.25
CA SER A 32 8.82 9.67 4.78
C SER A 32 7.85 10.69 4.20
N PHE A 33 6.76 10.23 3.57
CA PHE A 33 5.71 11.11 3.04
C PHE A 33 4.37 10.37 2.81
N THR A 34 3.29 11.14 2.77
CA THR A 34 1.96 10.64 2.44
C THR A 34 1.69 10.78 0.95
N ILE A 35 1.19 9.72 0.33
CA ILE A 35 0.69 9.68 -1.04
C ILE A 35 -0.84 9.63 -0.94
N SER A 36 -1.49 10.79 -1.13
CA SER A 36 -2.94 10.95 -1.09
C SER A 36 -3.43 11.74 -2.29
N SER A 37 -4.56 11.39 -2.88
CA SER A 37 -5.15 12.14 -3.99
C SER A 37 -5.40 13.62 -3.66
N GLU A 38 -5.61 13.97 -2.39
CA GLU A 38 -5.77 15.36 -1.94
C GLU A 38 -4.49 16.21 -2.04
N TYR A 39 -3.31 15.58 -2.04
CA TYR A 39 -2.02 16.27 -2.05
C TYR A 39 -1.43 16.50 -3.44
N PHE A 40 -2.05 15.96 -4.49
CA PHE A 40 -1.52 15.95 -5.85
C PHE A 40 -2.53 16.63 -6.80
N ASP A 41 -2.05 17.56 -7.62
CA ASP A 41 -2.89 18.20 -8.64
C ASP A 41 -3.14 17.19 -9.77
N VAL A 42 -4.37 16.65 -9.83
CA VAL A 42 -4.77 15.48 -10.63
C VAL A 42 -4.74 15.72 -12.16
N GLU A 43 -4.30 16.90 -12.63
CA GLU A 43 -4.24 17.17 -14.07
C GLU A 43 -3.14 16.38 -14.82
N GLN A 44 -2.12 15.86 -14.13
CA GLN A 44 -1.02 15.10 -14.75
C GLN A 44 -0.90 13.63 -14.31
N ILE A 45 -1.50 13.22 -13.19
CA ILE A 45 -1.39 11.86 -12.66
C ILE A 45 -2.64 11.06 -13.06
N SER A 46 -2.57 10.58 -14.31
CA SER A 46 -3.58 9.87 -15.11
C SER A 46 -4.95 10.54 -15.23
N LYS A 47 -5.33 10.87 -16.46
CA LYS A 47 -6.70 11.27 -16.84
C LYS A 47 -7.71 10.11 -16.78
N GLU A 48 -7.37 8.97 -16.14
CA GLU A 48 -8.10 7.71 -16.32
C GLU A 48 -9.07 7.34 -15.19
N ASN A 49 -9.10 8.03 -14.05
CA ASN A 49 -10.21 7.91 -13.08
C ASN A 49 -10.26 9.13 -12.16
N SER A 50 -11.38 9.86 -12.16
CA SER A 50 -11.52 11.14 -11.46
C SER A 50 -11.56 11.07 -9.92
N THR A 51 -11.06 9.99 -9.30
CA THR A 51 -11.10 9.78 -7.84
C THR A 51 -9.81 9.25 -7.24
N ASN A 52 -8.88 8.68 -8.02
CA ASN A 52 -7.69 8.00 -7.51
C ASN A 52 -6.40 8.56 -8.12
N LEU A 53 -5.38 8.77 -7.29
CA LEU A 53 -4.04 9.14 -7.74
C LEU A 53 -3.33 7.93 -8.33
N VAL A 54 -2.95 7.94 -9.61
CA VAL A 54 -2.32 6.79 -10.27
C VAL A 54 -0.82 6.97 -10.51
N LEU A 55 0.03 6.36 -9.70
CA LEU A 55 1.49 6.33 -9.91
C LEU A 55 1.89 5.10 -10.73
N ARG A 56 2.66 5.31 -11.80
CA ARG A 56 3.16 4.23 -12.67
C ARG A 56 4.68 4.26 -12.79
N ASP A 57 5.30 3.09 -12.74
CA ASP A 57 6.73 2.89 -12.97
C ASP A 57 7.63 3.72 -12.02
N VAL A 58 7.15 3.98 -10.80
CA VAL A 58 7.84 4.80 -9.79
C VAL A 58 8.71 3.93 -8.89
N ASP A 59 9.96 4.33 -8.67
CA ASP A 59 10.82 3.76 -7.64
C ASP A 59 10.56 4.43 -6.29
N LEU A 60 9.78 3.73 -5.46
CA LEU A 60 9.46 4.06 -4.08
C LEU A 60 10.21 3.15 -3.10
N SER A 61 11.30 2.49 -3.53
CA SER A 61 12.07 1.62 -2.65
C SER A 61 12.74 2.38 -1.51
N ASN A 62 12.89 1.73 -0.35
CA ASN A 62 13.56 2.31 0.81
C ASN A 62 12.90 3.64 1.25
N THR A 63 11.56 3.68 1.26
CA THR A 63 10.79 4.83 1.74
C THR A 63 9.73 4.40 2.75
N ASP A 64 9.33 5.33 3.60
CA ASP A 64 8.18 5.20 4.50
C ASP A 64 7.02 5.94 3.86
N ILE A 65 6.00 5.22 3.44
CA ILE A 65 4.87 5.81 2.74
C ILE A 65 3.58 5.52 3.47
N THR A 66 2.75 6.55 3.57
CA THR A 66 1.34 6.38 3.94
C THR A 66 0.50 6.47 2.68
N LEU A 67 -0.36 5.48 2.41
CA LEU A 67 -1.20 5.43 1.22
C LEU A 67 -2.66 5.76 1.53
N GLU A 68 -3.25 6.62 0.72
CA GLU A 68 -4.67 7.00 0.78
C GLU A 68 -5.20 7.28 -0.63
N ASN A 69 -6.28 6.60 -1.05
CA ASN A 69 -6.95 6.86 -2.33
C ASN A 69 -6.01 6.86 -3.55
N VAL A 70 -5.19 5.81 -3.66
CA VAL A 70 -4.09 5.71 -4.61
C VAL A 70 -4.10 4.38 -5.37
N GLU A 71 -3.72 4.45 -6.64
CA GLU A 71 -3.40 3.32 -7.48
C GLU A 71 -1.89 3.33 -7.78
N LEU A 72 -1.21 2.22 -7.49
CA LEU A 72 0.18 1.99 -7.83
C LEU A 72 0.25 0.91 -8.90
N ARG A 73 0.88 1.19 -10.04
CA ARG A 73 1.10 0.21 -11.12
C ARG A 73 2.56 0.08 -11.46
N ASN A 74 3.09 -1.14 -11.53
CA ASN A 74 4.50 -1.40 -11.87
C ASN A 74 5.51 -0.61 -11.00
N CYS A 75 5.14 -0.27 -9.76
CA CYS A 75 6.02 0.48 -8.86
C CYS A 75 7.00 -0.47 -8.14
N ASN A 76 8.19 0.04 -7.85
CA ASN A 76 9.15 -0.65 -6.99
C ASN A 76 9.01 -0.15 -5.55
N LEU A 77 8.60 -1.03 -4.64
CA LEU A 77 8.36 -0.79 -3.21
C LEU A 77 9.24 -1.69 -2.33
N THR A 78 10.38 -2.16 -2.85
CA THR A 78 11.27 -3.04 -2.08
C THR A 78 11.82 -2.32 -0.86
N HIS A 79 11.87 -3.00 0.29
CA HIS A 79 12.36 -2.42 1.55
C HIS A 79 11.61 -1.15 1.98
N THR A 80 10.35 -1.03 1.58
CA THR A 80 9.47 0.10 1.91
C THR A 80 8.64 -0.27 3.13
N GLU A 81 8.45 0.68 4.03
CA GLU A 81 7.42 0.58 5.07
C GLU A 81 6.18 1.30 4.57
N ILE A 82 5.10 0.54 4.44
CA ILE A 82 3.83 1.00 3.89
C ILE A 82 2.83 1.01 5.05
N SER A 83 2.35 2.18 5.41
CA SER A 83 1.24 2.35 6.33
C SER A 83 -0.03 2.66 5.54
N ILE A 84 -1.09 1.93 5.81
CA ILE A 84 -2.43 2.27 5.35
C ILE A 84 -3.24 2.66 6.58
N GLU A 85 -3.60 3.93 6.64
CA GLU A 85 -4.44 4.51 7.68
C GLU A 85 -5.72 5.01 7.03
N ASN A 86 -6.88 4.55 7.50
CA ASN A 86 -8.15 5.19 7.16
C ASN A 86 -8.63 5.99 8.37
N ASN A 87 -8.51 7.31 8.27
CA ASN A 87 -8.92 8.22 9.34
C ASN A 87 -10.38 8.67 9.17
N TYR A 88 -10.91 8.85 7.95
CA TYR A 88 -12.31 9.19 7.66
C TYR A 88 -12.67 8.90 6.19
N GLY A 89 -13.86 8.35 5.92
CA GLY A 89 -14.39 8.18 4.56
C GLY A 89 -13.98 6.87 3.86
N GLN A 90 -14.25 6.80 2.55
CA GLN A 90 -13.86 5.66 1.72
C GLN A 90 -12.37 5.77 1.37
N ASN A 91 -11.60 4.73 1.65
CA ASN A 91 -10.19 4.63 1.25
C ASN A 91 -10.03 3.47 0.26
N ILE A 92 -9.76 3.79 -1.00
CA ILE A 92 -9.56 2.79 -2.07
C ILE A 92 -8.09 2.76 -2.46
N ILE A 93 -7.46 1.62 -2.25
CA ILE A 93 -6.05 1.40 -2.58
C ILE A 93 -5.97 0.24 -3.56
N GLN A 94 -5.33 0.51 -4.70
CA GLN A 94 -5.07 -0.48 -5.74
C GLN A 94 -3.56 -0.58 -5.93
N ILE A 95 -3.03 -1.79 -5.89
CA ILE A 95 -1.60 -2.05 -6.09
C ILE A 95 -1.50 -3.20 -7.10
N GLU A 96 -1.07 -2.89 -8.32
CA GLU A 96 -1.02 -3.84 -9.43
C GLU A 96 0.41 -3.98 -9.95
N ASP A 97 0.85 -5.21 -10.17
CA ASP A 97 2.15 -5.54 -10.77
C ASP A 97 3.35 -4.88 -10.05
N CYS A 98 3.22 -4.60 -8.75
CA CYS A 98 4.27 -3.94 -7.98
C CYS A 98 5.21 -4.94 -7.32
N ASN A 99 6.47 -4.53 -7.11
CA ASN A 99 7.44 -5.30 -6.33
C ASN A 99 7.50 -4.78 -4.89
N LEU A 100 6.97 -5.56 -3.94
CA LEU A 100 6.96 -5.26 -2.50
C LEU A 100 7.89 -6.19 -1.71
N GLU A 101 8.90 -6.78 -2.34
CA GLU A 101 9.84 -7.69 -1.69
C GLU A 101 10.56 -7.01 -0.51
N ASN A 102 10.65 -7.72 0.63
CA ASN A 102 11.19 -7.20 1.89
C ASN A 102 10.49 -5.92 2.39
N ALA A 103 9.24 -5.67 1.98
CA ALA A 103 8.45 -4.56 2.51
C ALA A 103 7.83 -4.90 3.86
N GLU A 104 7.60 -3.87 4.68
CA GLU A 104 6.74 -3.95 5.85
C GLU A 104 5.39 -3.32 5.48
N PHE A 105 4.33 -4.12 5.47
CA PHE A 105 2.99 -3.67 5.08
C PHE A 105 2.08 -3.68 6.31
N ASN A 106 1.78 -2.48 6.80
CA ASN A 106 0.99 -2.26 8.00
C ASN A 106 -0.37 -1.66 7.61
N PHE A 107 -1.41 -2.49 7.68
CA PHE A 107 -2.78 -2.06 7.47
C PHE A 107 -3.45 -1.84 8.83
N ASN A 108 -3.69 -0.58 9.20
CA ASN A 108 -4.28 -0.21 10.48
C ASN A 108 -5.57 0.58 10.24
N ARG A 109 -6.74 -0.04 10.46
CA ARG A 109 -8.01 0.70 10.56
C ARG A 109 -8.22 1.13 12.01
N TYR A 110 -8.52 2.41 12.27
CA TYR A 110 -8.80 2.90 13.64
C TYR A 110 -10.21 3.49 13.82
N SER A 111 -11.09 3.44 12.82
CA SER A 111 -12.42 4.03 12.92
C SER A 111 -13.36 3.16 13.77
N SER A 112 -13.93 3.77 14.82
CA SER A 112 -14.95 3.18 15.69
C SER A 112 -16.37 3.74 15.43
N GLU A 113 -16.53 4.70 14.52
CA GLU A 113 -17.81 5.35 14.21
C GLU A 113 -17.88 5.80 12.74
N GLY A 114 -18.48 4.99 11.86
CA GLY A 114 -18.75 5.38 10.47
C GLY A 114 -18.81 4.19 9.50
N SER A 115 -19.52 4.36 8.37
CA SER A 115 -19.53 3.42 7.22
C SER A 115 -18.28 3.60 6.36
N ASP A 116 -17.11 3.69 6.99
CA ASP A 116 -15.84 3.96 6.31
C ASP A 116 -15.35 2.67 5.65
N GLU A 117 -15.66 2.47 4.37
CA GLU A 117 -15.23 1.30 3.61
C GLU A 117 -13.74 1.43 3.24
N ILE A 118 -12.94 0.42 3.58
CA ILE A 118 -11.59 0.28 3.03
C ILE A 118 -11.60 -0.83 1.99
N GLN A 119 -11.19 -0.49 0.78
CA GLN A 119 -10.92 -1.45 -0.28
C GLN A 119 -9.42 -1.50 -0.53
N LEU A 120 -8.81 -2.66 -0.28
CA LEU A 120 -7.43 -2.93 -0.65
C LEU A 120 -7.41 -4.05 -1.69
N ASN A 121 -6.96 -3.73 -2.89
CA ASN A 121 -6.82 -4.70 -3.95
C ASN A 121 -5.37 -4.76 -4.43
N CYS A 122 -4.73 -5.89 -4.19
CA CYS A 122 -3.38 -6.20 -4.64
C CYS A 122 -3.46 -7.27 -5.73
N ILE A 123 -2.98 -6.98 -6.93
CA ILE A 123 -3.02 -7.92 -8.07
C ILE A 123 -1.60 -8.14 -8.59
N SER A 124 -1.21 -9.41 -8.76
CA SER A 124 0.09 -9.80 -9.33
C SER A 124 1.30 -9.19 -8.61
N CYS A 125 1.15 -8.87 -7.32
CA CYS A 125 2.18 -8.22 -6.52
C CYS A 125 3.17 -9.24 -5.93
N ASN A 126 4.43 -8.83 -5.81
CA ASN A 126 5.45 -9.64 -5.15
C ASN A 126 5.67 -9.18 -3.70
N PHE A 127 5.18 -9.95 -2.72
CA PHE A 127 5.38 -9.77 -1.28
C PHE A 127 6.41 -10.76 -0.70
N SER A 128 7.37 -11.23 -1.51
CA SER A 128 8.35 -12.18 -1.02
C SER A 128 9.19 -11.60 0.11
N CYS A 129 9.44 -12.38 1.16
CA CYS A 129 10.21 -11.95 2.34
C CYS A 129 9.62 -10.74 3.08
N SER A 130 8.36 -10.41 2.85
CA SER A 130 7.69 -9.24 3.43
C SER A 130 6.98 -9.58 4.73
N ASP A 131 6.80 -8.58 5.59
CA ASP A 131 5.98 -8.69 6.78
C ASP A 131 4.65 -7.95 6.55
N LEU A 132 3.55 -8.70 6.49
CA LEU A 132 2.19 -8.17 6.34
C LEU A 132 1.47 -8.25 7.68
N THR A 133 1.19 -7.10 8.29
CA THR A 133 0.35 -7.01 9.49
C THR A 133 -0.94 -6.26 9.17
N MET A 134 -2.07 -6.92 9.38
CA MET A 134 -3.40 -6.35 9.15
C MET A 134 -4.22 -6.37 10.43
N TYR A 135 -4.62 -5.19 10.90
CA TYR A 135 -5.57 -5.04 12.00
C TYR A 135 -6.93 -4.62 11.43
N LEU A 136 -7.85 -5.59 11.41
CA LEU A 136 -9.18 -5.40 10.85
C LEU A 136 -10.16 -5.08 11.98
N PHE A 137 -10.76 -3.89 11.90
CA PHE A 137 -11.82 -3.43 12.78
C PHE A 137 -13.09 -3.29 11.94
N ASP A 138 -14.23 -3.71 12.50
CA ASP A 138 -15.61 -3.46 12.04
C ASP A 138 -16.00 -3.93 10.61
N GLN A 139 -17.30 -3.77 10.30
CA GLN A 139 -17.97 -4.30 9.11
C GLN A 139 -17.52 -3.57 7.82
N GLU A 140 -17.44 -4.34 6.70
CA GLU A 140 -17.20 -3.88 5.31
C GLU A 140 -15.74 -3.62 4.87
N ASN A 141 -14.79 -4.48 5.24
CA ASN A 141 -13.47 -4.48 4.58
C ASN A 141 -13.48 -5.43 3.38
N CYS A 142 -13.20 -4.91 2.19
CA CYS A 142 -12.99 -5.70 0.97
C CYS A 142 -11.49 -5.75 0.66
N ILE A 143 -10.82 -6.79 1.16
CA ILE A 143 -9.39 -6.98 0.94
C ILE A 143 -9.20 -8.14 -0.03
N SER A 144 -8.37 -7.93 -1.06
CA SER A 144 -8.07 -8.95 -2.06
C SER A 144 -6.60 -8.93 -2.41
N PHE A 145 -6.03 -10.11 -2.48
CA PHE A 145 -4.71 -10.43 -2.99
C PHE A 145 -4.91 -11.48 -4.08
N ILE A 146 -4.80 -11.06 -5.33
CA ILE A 146 -5.02 -11.91 -6.50
C ILE A 146 -3.68 -12.18 -7.17
N ASP A 147 -3.35 -13.44 -7.40
CA ASP A 147 -2.11 -13.89 -8.05
C ASP A 147 -0.82 -13.30 -7.42
N CYS A 148 -0.85 -13.01 -6.12
CA CYS A 148 0.28 -12.43 -5.39
C CYS A 148 1.29 -13.50 -4.93
N ASN A 149 2.56 -13.13 -4.82
CA ASN A 149 3.61 -14.00 -4.30
C ASN A 149 3.97 -13.65 -2.86
N PHE A 150 3.72 -14.54 -1.92
CA PHE A 150 4.02 -14.41 -0.48
C PHE A 150 5.17 -15.33 -0.05
N THR A 151 6.05 -15.74 -0.97
CA THR A 151 7.13 -16.68 -0.63
C THR A 151 8.00 -16.14 0.49
N GLU A 152 8.22 -16.93 1.55
CA GLU A 152 9.04 -16.56 2.72
C GLU A 152 8.54 -15.30 3.47
N SER A 153 7.28 -14.91 3.27
CA SER A 153 6.67 -13.78 3.98
C SER A 153 6.12 -14.18 5.35
N SER A 154 5.85 -13.19 6.19
CA SER A 154 5.04 -13.34 7.40
C SER A 154 3.70 -12.63 7.21
N ILE A 155 2.60 -13.26 7.60
CA ILE A 155 1.25 -12.70 7.55
C ILE A 155 0.63 -12.82 8.93
N ASN A 156 0.31 -11.66 9.52
CA ASN A 156 -0.37 -11.54 10.80
C ASN A 156 -1.66 -10.74 10.65
N ILE A 157 -2.79 -11.43 10.73
CA ILE A 157 -4.13 -10.86 10.62
C ILE A 157 -4.76 -10.89 12.01
N ALA A 158 -4.77 -9.76 12.69
CA ALA A 158 -5.33 -9.62 14.03
C ALA A 158 -6.76 -9.07 13.97
N GLU A 159 -7.70 -9.82 14.53
CA GLU A 159 -9.08 -9.37 14.77
C GLU A 159 -9.18 -8.74 16.16
N ASN A 160 -9.77 -7.54 16.27
CA ASN A 160 -9.97 -6.87 17.57
C ASN A 160 -11.44 -6.79 18.01
N ASN A 161 -12.39 -7.42 17.31
CA ASN A 161 -13.78 -7.46 17.79
C ASN A 161 -14.56 -8.68 17.30
N SER A 162 -14.81 -9.61 18.22
CA SER A 162 -15.46 -10.91 18.03
C SER A 162 -16.97 -10.87 17.69
N ASN A 163 -17.50 -9.76 17.16
CA ASN A 163 -18.95 -9.54 17.05
C ASN A 163 -19.46 -9.22 15.63
N SER A 164 -18.60 -9.13 14.61
CA SER A 164 -19.03 -8.84 13.24
C SER A 164 -18.38 -9.76 12.20
N ASN A 165 -19.17 -10.71 11.69
CA ASN A 165 -18.78 -11.75 10.73
C ASN A 165 -18.62 -11.25 9.27
N GLU A 166 -18.19 -10.02 9.01
CA GLU A 166 -18.33 -9.40 7.67
C GLU A 166 -17.04 -8.75 7.14
N TRP A 167 -15.90 -9.37 7.40
CA TRP A 167 -14.68 -9.10 6.64
C TRP A 167 -14.31 -10.35 5.85
N SER A 168 -13.90 -10.14 4.59
CA SER A 168 -13.43 -11.21 3.72
C SER A 168 -12.10 -10.82 3.10
N ILE A 169 -11.15 -11.74 3.15
CA ILE A 169 -9.88 -11.60 2.43
C ILE A 169 -9.86 -12.64 1.33
N ASP A 170 -9.74 -12.19 0.09
CA ASP A 170 -9.51 -13.08 -1.06
C ASP A 170 -8.01 -13.27 -1.27
N PHE A 171 -7.56 -14.52 -1.36
CA PHE A 171 -6.17 -14.90 -1.66
C PHE A 171 -6.07 -15.74 -2.95
N SER A 172 -7.04 -15.59 -3.86
CA SER A 172 -7.11 -16.38 -5.09
C SER A 172 -5.81 -16.30 -5.90
N GLY A 173 -5.27 -17.47 -6.26
CA GLY A 173 -4.06 -17.55 -7.08
C GLY A 173 -2.74 -17.25 -6.36
N CYS A 174 -2.76 -16.95 -5.05
CA CYS A 174 -1.56 -16.59 -4.32
C CYS A 174 -0.61 -17.78 -4.09
N ASN A 175 0.70 -17.51 -4.09
CA ASN A 175 1.75 -18.45 -3.72
C ASN A 175 2.21 -18.22 -2.28
N PHE A 176 2.04 -19.23 -1.41
CA PHE A 176 2.41 -19.18 0.01
C PHE A 176 3.58 -20.08 0.41
N THR A 177 4.51 -20.33 -0.52
CA THR A 177 5.66 -21.21 -0.24
C THR A 177 6.49 -20.64 0.92
N ASN A 178 6.63 -21.42 2.01
CA ASN A 178 7.32 -20.99 3.24
C ASN A 178 6.76 -19.71 3.89
N THR A 179 5.49 -19.38 3.67
CA THR A 179 4.83 -18.27 4.37
C THR A 179 4.52 -18.66 5.82
N ASP A 180 4.83 -17.77 6.75
CA ASP A 180 4.40 -17.88 8.13
C ASP A 180 3.07 -17.14 8.35
N PHE A 181 2.14 -17.76 9.06
CA PHE A 181 0.82 -17.19 9.40
C PHE A 181 0.65 -16.96 10.91
N CYS A 182 1.76 -16.79 11.64
CA CYS A 182 1.74 -16.60 13.09
C CYS A 182 0.76 -15.50 13.54
N GLY A 183 -0.22 -15.87 14.37
CA GLY A 183 -1.19 -14.92 14.95
C GLY A 183 -2.38 -14.56 14.06
N SER A 184 -2.41 -15.06 12.81
CA SER A 184 -3.53 -14.81 11.89
C SER A 184 -4.79 -15.56 12.30
N TYR A 185 -5.90 -14.82 12.36
CA TYR A 185 -7.25 -15.38 12.45
C TYR A 185 -7.83 -15.46 11.03
N PHE A 186 -8.38 -16.62 10.67
CA PHE A 186 -9.15 -16.81 9.43
C PHE A 186 -10.54 -17.29 9.82
N ASN A 187 -11.59 -16.59 9.37
CA ASN A 187 -12.98 -17.02 9.52
C ASN A 187 -13.41 -17.96 8.39
#